data_AF-A0A1D2A4X1-F1
#
_entry.id   AF-A0A1D2A4X1-F1
#
_cell.length_a   1.000
_cell.length_b   1.000
_cell.length_c   1.000
_cell.angle_alpha   90.00
_cell.angle_beta   90.00
_cell.angle_gamma   90.00
#
_symmetry.space_group_name_H-M   'P 1'
#
loop_
_entity.id
_entity.type
_entity.pdbx_description
1 polymer ?
#
loop_
_entity_poly.entity_id
_entity_poly.type
_entity_poly.pdbx_seq_one_letter_code
_entity_poly.pdbx_strand_id
1 'polypeptide(L)'
;MLLFLLRSHPHSARFPPLCCSINHPPFPRTGRPQLPTSIRVDSRVAHGTLRGWTTSQGYTLLTAPLELALECLPPLARRLLARLNPLLGATLTLGPEDRPLAVRLSVVPQDALLPAAACLVRVDPLEVTLSSSGALLEPLARLRSLGGAVPRLPERVSAGVSGLEAVVDDGGGLTAAALDLTLMLPARTRVGLTTWGSAALHHPERLDWVVAVPGATLQALGVRGVEEDRGVAMLVTGSPLAPTPQLARFGADLARVIVTQAAGDTLRSKRSPLSVLPDWLAQHVSLGLEGDAAQGTVQLPPPSSQRDKGEEKVGKEEDSDAS
;
A
#
# COMPACT_ATOMS: atom_id res chain seq x y z
N MET A 1 -10.97 -18.31 -12.85
CA MET A 1 -11.48 -19.65 -12.47
C MET A 1 -11.23 -19.94 -10.98
N LEU A 2 -10.04 -19.69 -10.41
CA LEU A 2 -9.81 -19.84 -8.96
C LEU A 2 -10.53 -18.79 -8.08
N LEU A 3 -10.65 -17.54 -8.54
CA LEU A 3 -11.44 -16.48 -7.86
C LEU A 3 -12.96 -16.72 -7.88
N PHE A 4 -13.44 -17.75 -8.56
CA PHE A 4 -14.87 -18.11 -8.62
C PHE A 4 -15.27 -19.18 -7.58
N LEU A 5 -14.30 -19.77 -6.86
CA LEU A 5 -14.55 -20.84 -5.88
C LEU A 5 -14.87 -20.35 -4.45
N LEU A 6 -14.96 -19.03 -4.23
CA LEU A 6 -15.16 -18.42 -2.89
C LEU A 6 -16.60 -17.93 -2.63
N ARG A 7 -17.63 -18.62 -3.13
CA ARG A 7 -19.04 -18.26 -2.82
C ARG A 7 -19.69 -19.28 -1.89
N SER A 8 -20.03 -18.87 -0.67
CA SER A 8 -21.42 -18.95 -0.14
C SER A 8 -21.58 -18.42 1.29
N HIS A 9 -22.58 -17.52 1.42
CA HIS A 9 -23.41 -17.13 2.58
C HIS A 9 -22.93 -16.00 3.52
N PRO A 10 -23.82 -15.01 3.81
CA PRO A 10 -23.46 -13.82 4.58
C PRO A 10 -23.75 -14.00 6.07
N HIS A 11 -22.86 -13.53 6.94
CA HIS A 11 -23.29 -12.90 8.19
C HIS A 11 -22.25 -11.91 8.72
N SER A 12 -22.74 -10.71 8.99
CA SER A 12 -22.02 -9.58 9.57
C SER A 12 -21.51 -9.86 10.98
N ALA A 13 -20.26 -9.49 11.27
CA ALA A 13 -19.86 -9.09 12.62
C ALA A 13 -18.65 -8.13 12.57
N ARG A 14 -18.74 -7.02 13.31
CA ARG A 14 -17.63 -6.09 13.57
C ARG A 14 -16.64 -6.74 14.55
N PHE A 15 -15.33 -6.54 14.34
CA PHE A 15 -14.29 -6.98 15.28
C PHE A 15 -13.30 -5.85 15.66
N PRO A 16 -12.78 -5.84 16.92
CA PRO A 16 -11.65 -5.02 17.38
C PRO A 16 -10.30 -5.80 17.21
N PRO A 17 -9.13 -5.30 17.68
CA PRO A 17 -7.83 -5.58 17.06
C PRO A 17 -7.29 -7.00 17.36
N LEU A 18 -6.60 -7.58 16.37
CA LEU A 18 -6.02 -8.91 16.40
C LEU A 18 -4.67 -8.92 17.13
N CYS A 19 -4.59 -9.65 18.24
CA CYS A 19 -3.34 -10.21 18.75
C CYS A 19 -3.02 -11.48 17.97
N CYS A 20 -1.84 -11.55 17.34
CA CYS A 20 -1.29 -12.78 16.80
C CYS A 20 -0.60 -13.56 17.91
N SER A 21 -1.10 -14.76 18.19
CA SER A 21 -0.36 -15.83 18.86
C SER A 21 -0.70 -17.10 18.09
N ILE A 22 0.29 -17.75 17.49
CA ILE A 22 0.16 -19.06 16.87
C ILE A 22 -0.03 -20.09 18.00
N ASN A 23 -1.23 -20.14 18.55
CA ASN A 23 -1.74 -21.29 19.28
C ASN A 23 -2.81 -21.89 18.39
N HIS A 24 -2.61 -23.13 17.95
CA HIS A 24 -3.65 -23.91 17.24
C HIS A 24 -4.98 -23.74 17.99
N PRO A 25 -6.01 -23.12 17.39
CA PRO A 25 -7.30 -23.07 18.04
C PRO A 25 -7.83 -24.51 18.12
N PRO A 26 -8.52 -24.88 19.21
CA PRO A 26 -9.27 -26.14 19.23
C PRO A 26 -10.24 -26.10 18.04
N PHE A 27 -10.55 -27.26 17.46
CA PHE A 27 -11.38 -27.42 16.26
C PHE A 27 -12.87 -27.70 16.59
N PRO A 28 -13.71 -26.75 17.06
CA PRO A 28 -15.13 -27.05 17.24
C PRO A 28 -16.00 -26.74 16.01
N ARG A 29 -15.50 -26.01 14.99
CA ARG A 29 -16.37 -25.49 13.90
C ARG A 29 -16.09 -25.99 12.48
N THR A 30 -15.00 -26.70 12.23
CA THR A 30 -14.57 -27.07 10.86
C THR A 30 -14.42 -28.57 10.63
N GLY A 31 -14.61 -29.39 11.67
CA GLY A 31 -14.47 -30.85 11.61
C GLY A 31 -13.02 -31.33 11.74
N ARG A 32 -12.84 -32.66 11.84
CA ARG A 32 -11.50 -33.28 11.95
C ARG A 32 -10.87 -33.41 10.54
N PRO A 33 -9.55 -33.23 10.38
CA PRO A 33 -8.83 -33.59 9.15
C PRO A 33 -9.03 -35.07 8.80
N GLN A 34 -9.35 -35.37 7.54
CA GLN A 34 -9.61 -36.75 7.09
C GLN A 34 -8.70 -37.19 5.95
N LEU A 35 -8.65 -36.42 4.86
CA LEU A 35 -7.97 -36.83 3.64
C LEU A 35 -6.94 -35.78 3.23
N PRO A 36 -5.68 -36.17 2.96
CA PRO A 36 -4.71 -35.23 2.42
C PRO A 36 -5.12 -34.82 1.01
N THR A 37 -5.02 -33.53 0.72
CA THR A 37 -5.40 -32.92 -0.56
C THR A 37 -4.24 -32.09 -1.09
N SER A 38 -3.89 -32.34 -2.35
CA SER A 38 -2.86 -31.57 -3.05
C SER A 38 -3.36 -31.25 -4.46
N ILE A 39 -3.49 -29.96 -4.75
CA ILE A 39 -3.83 -29.46 -6.08
C ILE A 39 -2.60 -28.74 -6.61
N ARG A 40 -2.09 -29.19 -7.76
CA ARG A 40 -1.01 -28.52 -8.48
C ARG A 40 -1.57 -27.95 -9.77
N VAL A 41 -1.33 -26.67 -9.98
CA VAL A 41 -1.57 -25.99 -11.25
C VAL A 41 -0.21 -25.84 -11.92
N ASP A 42 -0.09 -26.40 -13.12
CA ASP A 42 1.14 -26.33 -13.91
C ASP A 42 0.74 -26.07 -15.36
N SER A 43 1.04 -24.86 -15.84
CA SER A 43 0.65 -24.39 -17.17
C SER A 43 1.69 -23.40 -17.67
N ARG A 44 1.68 -23.11 -18.97
CA ARG A 44 2.66 -22.17 -19.58
C ARG A 44 2.74 -20.80 -18.91
N VAL A 45 1.67 -20.34 -18.26
CA VAL A 45 1.55 -18.97 -17.73
C VAL A 45 1.19 -18.92 -16.25
N ALA A 46 1.00 -20.07 -15.61
CA ALA A 46 0.59 -20.14 -14.21
C ALA A 46 1.08 -21.44 -13.58
N HIS A 47 1.78 -21.30 -12.46
CA HIS A 47 2.28 -22.39 -11.66
C HIS A 47 1.86 -22.14 -10.22
N GLY A 48 1.34 -23.16 -9.55
CA GLY A 48 0.94 -23.00 -8.15
C GLY A 48 0.63 -24.32 -7.48
N THR A 49 0.65 -24.29 -6.16
CA THR A 49 0.37 -25.47 -5.35
C THR A 49 -0.49 -25.12 -4.17
N LEU A 50 -1.49 -25.95 -3.92
CA LEU A 50 -2.32 -25.95 -2.74
C LEU A 50 -2.15 -27.30 -2.06
N ARG A 51 -1.78 -27.30 -0.79
CA ARG A 51 -1.58 -28.51 0.02
C ARG A 51 -2.34 -28.36 1.33
N GLY A 52 -3.02 -29.42 1.74
CA GLY A 52 -3.87 -29.37 2.91
C GLY A 52 -4.53 -30.71 3.23
N TRP A 53 -5.54 -30.64 4.09
CA TRP A 53 -6.39 -31.74 4.49
C TRP A 53 -7.84 -31.36 4.28
N THR A 54 -8.60 -32.20 3.59
CA THR A 54 -10.05 -32.09 3.59
C THR A 54 -10.57 -32.51 4.97
N THR A 55 -11.45 -31.70 5.54
CA THR A 55 -12.07 -31.97 6.84
C THR A 55 -13.38 -32.75 6.70
N SER A 56 -13.86 -33.31 7.80
CA SER A 56 -15.15 -34.02 7.85
C SER A 56 -16.38 -33.18 7.50
N GLN A 57 -16.23 -31.86 7.39
CA GLN A 57 -17.29 -30.93 7.01
C GLN A 57 -17.08 -30.32 5.61
N GLY A 58 -16.12 -30.82 4.83
CA GLY A 58 -15.88 -30.41 3.45
C GLY A 58 -15.00 -29.17 3.28
N TYR A 59 -14.40 -28.65 4.36
CA TYR A 59 -13.41 -27.58 4.28
C TYR A 59 -12.04 -28.13 3.88
N THR A 60 -11.15 -27.26 3.40
CA THR A 60 -9.74 -27.60 3.21
C THR A 60 -8.88 -26.82 4.19
N LEU A 61 -8.25 -27.51 5.13
CA LEU A 61 -7.25 -26.95 6.04
C LEU A 61 -5.88 -26.99 5.38
N LEU A 62 -5.29 -25.85 5.10
CA LEU A 62 -4.02 -25.74 4.40
C LEU A 62 -2.85 -26.00 5.34
N THR A 63 -1.82 -26.65 4.81
CA THR A 63 -0.54 -26.86 5.51
C THR A 63 0.50 -25.79 5.19
N ALA A 64 0.25 -24.98 4.15
CA ALA A 64 1.08 -23.87 3.73
C ALA A 64 0.23 -22.81 3.00
N PRO A 65 0.68 -21.55 2.90
CA PRO A 65 0.07 -20.55 2.03
C PRO A 65 -0.12 -21.05 0.59
N LEU A 66 -1.15 -20.56 -0.11
CA LEU A 66 -1.29 -20.83 -1.53
C LEU A 66 -0.29 -19.96 -2.28
N GLU A 67 0.67 -20.60 -2.94
CA GLU A 67 1.63 -19.91 -3.79
C GLU A 67 1.24 -20.05 -5.26
N LEU A 68 1.28 -18.92 -5.97
CA LEU A 68 0.94 -18.80 -7.38
C LEU A 68 1.96 -17.89 -8.08
N ALA A 69 2.73 -18.46 -8.99
CA ALA A 69 3.58 -17.73 -9.92
C ALA A 69 2.86 -17.61 -11.26
N LEU A 70 2.58 -16.38 -11.67
CA LEU A 70 1.87 -16.06 -12.91
C LEU A 70 2.78 -15.30 -13.87
N GLU A 71 2.79 -15.69 -15.14
CA GLU A 71 3.29 -14.87 -16.23
C GLU A 71 2.10 -14.15 -16.86
N CYS A 72 1.82 -12.95 -16.36
CA CYS A 72 0.62 -12.21 -16.72
C CYS A 72 0.87 -11.32 -17.93
N LEU A 73 -0.03 -11.42 -18.91
CA LEU A 73 -0.15 -10.35 -19.91
C LEU A 73 -0.48 -9.02 -19.22
N PRO A 74 -0.03 -7.89 -19.77
CA PRO A 74 -0.27 -6.55 -19.23
C PRO A 74 -1.69 -6.29 -18.71
N PRO A 75 -2.78 -6.60 -19.44
CA PRO A 75 -4.13 -6.28 -18.97
C PRO A 75 -4.53 -7.06 -17.71
N LEU A 76 -4.05 -8.29 -17.56
CA LEU A 76 -4.32 -9.14 -16.41
C LEU A 76 -3.54 -8.67 -15.18
N ALA A 77 -2.25 -8.34 -15.36
CA ALA A 77 -1.42 -7.79 -14.29
C ALA A 77 -2.02 -6.49 -13.75
N ARG A 78 -2.43 -5.56 -14.63
CA ARG A 78 -3.11 -4.32 -14.23
C ARG A 78 -4.37 -4.61 -13.43
N ARG A 79 -5.20 -5.56 -13.87
CA ARG A 79 -6.44 -5.92 -13.19
C ARG A 79 -6.17 -6.55 -11.81
N LEU A 80 -5.16 -7.40 -11.68
CA LEU A 80 -4.77 -8.01 -10.41
C LEU A 80 -4.24 -6.96 -9.43
N LEU A 81 -3.30 -6.12 -9.86
CA LEU A 81 -2.73 -5.08 -9.01
C LEU A 81 -3.79 -4.02 -8.62
N ALA A 82 -4.70 -3.67 -9.52
CA ALA A 82 -5.84 -2.78 -9.23
C ALA A 82 -6.78 -3.32 -8.15
N ARG A 83 -6.86 -4.65 -7.99
CA ARG A 83 -7.69 -5.27 -6.96
C ARG A 83 -7.06 -5.22 -5.57
N LEU A 84 -5.74 -5.04 -5.50
CA LEU A 84 -5.00 -4.95 -4.24
C LEU A 84 -4.64 -3.50 -3.89
N ASN A 85 -4.46 -2.64 -4.89
CA ASN A 85 -4.33 -1.20 -4.75
C ASN A 85 -5.04 -0.49 -5.91
N PRO A 86 -6.23 0.09 -5.69
CA PRO A 86 -7.04 0.73 -6.73
C PRO A 86 -6.33 1.85 -7.49
N LEU A 87 -5.39 2.55 -6.85
CA LEU A 87 -4.66 3.67 -7.47
C LEU A 87 -3.66 3.20 -8.53
N LEU A 88 -3.12 1.98 -8.41
CA LEU A 88 -2.27 1.37 -9.43
C LEU A 88 -3.06 1.08 -10.72
N GLY A 89 -4.34 0.71 -10.61
CA GLY A 89 -5.13 0.27 -11.76
C GLY A 89 -5.24 1.30 -12.87
N ALA A 90 -5.41 2.57 -12.52
CA ALA A 90 -5.52 3.67 -13.47
C ALA A 90 -4.17 4.22 -13.93
N THR A 91 -3.09 3.98 -13.17
CA THR A 91 -1.76 4.58 -13.41
C THR A 91 -0.78 3.61 -14.05
N LEU A 92 -0.98 2.30 -13.95
CA LEU A 92 -0.10 1.32 -14.58
C LEU A 92 -0.18 1.39 -16.11
N THR A 93 0.97 1.69 -16.73
CA THR A 93 1.21 1.55 -18.16
C THR A 93 2.18 0.41 -18.36
N LEU A 94 1.68 -0.76 -18.74
CA LEU A 94 2.51 -1.95 -18.79
C LEU A 94 3.13 -2.09 -20.19
N GLY A 95 4.29 -1.45 -20.38
CA GLY A 95 5.22 -1.64 -21.51
C GLY A 95 4.63 -1.57 -22.93
N PRO A 96 5.42 -1.86 -23.98
CA PRO A 96 4.84 -2.39 -25.22
C PRO A 96 4.18 -3.73 -24.89
N GLU A 97 3.00 -4.00 -25.46
CA GLU A 97 2.07 -5.08 -25.05
C GLU A 97 2.63 -6.53 -25.08
N ASP A 98 3.89 -6.72 -25.46
CA ASP A 98 4.47 -8.02 -25.81
C ASP A 98 5.35 -8.67 -24.73
N ARG A 99 5.58 -8.04 -23.56
CA ARG A 99 6.32 -8.68 -22.47
C ARG A 99 5.43 -9.06 -21.28
N PRO A 100 5.30 -10.36 -20.96
CA PRO A 100 4.59 -10.79 -19.77
C PRO A 100 5.32 -10.31 -18.52
N LEU A 101 4.55 -9.90 -17.52
CA LEU A 101 5.02 -9.55 -16.19
C LEU A 101 4.96 -10.79 -15.31
N ALA A 102 6.09 -11.19 -14.74
CA ALA A 102 6.13 -12.23 -13.72
C ALA A 102 5.57 -11.66 -12.41
N VAL A 103 4.43 -12.19 -11.97
CA VAL A 103 3.77 -11.83 -10.72
C VAL A 103 3.75 -13.07 -9.83
N ARG A 104 4.42 -12.98 -8.68
CA ARG A 104 4.35 -14.00 -7.63
C ARG A 104 3.39 -13.52 -6.56
N LEU A 105 2.42 -14.36 -6.24
CA LEU A 105 1.44 -14.09 -5.21
C LEU A 105 1.39 -15.23 -4.20
N SER A 106 1.23 -14.85 -2.94
CA SER A 106 0.96 -15.76 -1.83
C SER A 106 -0.37 -15.37 -1.22
N VAL A 107 -1.25 -16.35 -1.00
CA VAL A 107 -2.55 -16.16 -0.39
C VAL A 107 -2.61 -16.98 0.89
N VAL A 108 -2.85 -16.30 2.01
CA VAL A 108 -3.03 -16.91 3.33
C VAL A 108 -4.50 -16.73 3.72
N PRO A 109 -5.34 -17.76 3.61
CA PRO A 109 -6.72 -17.69 4.09
C PRO A 109 -6.75 -17.56 5.61
N GLN A 110 -7.78 -16.88 6.12
CA GLN A 110 -8.05 -16.84 7.56
C GLN A 110 -8.14 -18.26 8.13
N ASP A 111 -7.49 -18.47 9.28
CA ASP A 111 -7.40 -19.76 9.97
C ASP A 111 -6.80 -20.90 9.11
N ALA A 112 -6.08 -20.56 8.03
CA ALA A 112 -5.59 -21.49 7.02
C ALA A 112 -6.70 -22.37 6.40
N LEU A 113 -7.94 -21.91 6.39
CA LEU A 113 -9.10 -22.70 5.96
C LEU A 113 -9.66 -22.21 4.63
N LEU A 114 -10.13 -23.12 3.78
CA LEU A 114 -10.91 -22.79 2.58
C LEU A 114 -12.30 -23.45 2.62
N PRO A 115 -13.36 -22.75 2.18
CA PRO A 115 -13.39 -21.31 1.85
C PRO A 115 -13.19 -20.44 3.11
N ALA A 116 -12.50 -19.30 2.96
CA ALA A 116 -12.31 -18.33 4.04
C ALA A 116 -13.18 -17.09 3.84
N ALA A 117 -13.59 -16.47 4.95
CA ALA A 117 -14.26 -15.17 4.95
C ALA A 117 -13.29 -14.02 4.60
N ALA A 118 -11.98 -14.20 4.87
CA ALA A 118 -10.95 -13.24 4.49
C ALA A 118 -9.64 -13.94 4.11
N CYS A 119 -8.88 -13.32 3.23
CA CYS A 119 -7.57 -13.77 2.79
C CYS A 119 -6.57 -12.63 2.84
N LEU A 120 -5.40 -12.88 3.44
CA LEU A 120 -4.23 -12.04 3.26
C LEU A 120 -3.59 -12.38 1.91
N VAL A 121 -3.49 -11.41 1.03
CA VAL A 121 -2.88 -11.53 -0.29
C VAL A 121 -1.58 -10.73 -0.29
N ARG A 122 -0.49 -11.40 -0.64
CA ARG A 122 0.85 -10.82 -0.78
C ARG A 122 1.30 -10.96 -2.24
N VAL A 123 1.90 -9.90 -2.78
CA VAL A 123 2.55 -9.89 -4.09
C VAL A 123 3.98 -9.44 -3.90
N ASP A 124 4.92 -10.19 -4.49
CA ASP A 124 6.35 -9.88 -4.38
C ASP A 124 6.68 -8.50 -4.99
N PRO A 125 7.74 -7.83 -4.52
CA PRO A 125 8.21 -6.58 -5.10
C PRO A 125 8.40 -6.69 -6.62
N LEU A 126 8.04 -5.64 -7.34
CA LEU A 126 8.04 -5.67 -8.81
C LEU A 126 8.36 -4.28 -9.40
N GLU A 127 8.96 -4.27 -10.58
CA GLU A 127 9.16 -3.04 -11.34
C GLU A 127 7.99 -2.82 -12.30
N VAL A 128 7.43 -1.61 -12.28
CA VAL A 128 6.34 -1.21 -13.16
C VAL A 128 6.69 0.05 -13.93
N THR A 129 5.91 0.31 -14.97
CA THR A 129 5.86 1.62 -15.61
C THR A 129 4.51 2.26 -15.32
N LEU A 130 4.53 3.54 -14.94
CA LEU A 130 3.34 4.32 -14.57
C LEU A 130 3.15 5.45 -15.58
N SER A 131 1.91 5.75 -15.98
CA SER A 131 1.59 7.02 -16.63
C SER A 131 1.76 8.15 -15.64
N SER A 132 2.26 9.30 -16.11
CA SER A 132 2.30 10.53 -15.31
C SER A 132 0.91 11.04 -14.92
N SER A 133 -0.14 10.56 -15.59
CA SER A 133 -1.53 10.87 -15.28
C SER A 133 -2.10 9.88 -14.26
N GLY A 134 -2.75 10.42 -13.23
CA GLY A 134 -3.55 9.65 -12.26
C GLY A 134 -3.30 10.04 -10.81
N ALA A 135 -4.27 9.72 -9.95
CA ALA A 135 -4.32 10.16 -8.56
C ALA A 135 -3.08 9.76 -7.74
N LEU A 136 -2.36 8.69 -8.12
CA LEU A 136 -1.15 8.26 -7.42
C LEU A 136 -0.01 9.28 -7.52
N LEU A 137 0.15 9.93 -8.68
CA LEU A 137 1.28 10.83 -8.96
C LEU A 137 0.93 12.32 -8.80
N GLU A 138 -0.35 12.64 -8.56
CA GLU A 138 -0.82 14.00 -8.29
C GLU A 138 -0.04 14.73 -7.18
N PRO A 139 0.35 14.09 -6.05
CA PRO A 139 1.15 14.77 -5.02
C PRO A 139 2.45 15.37 -5.57
N LEU A 140 3.11 14.67 -6.50
CA LEU A 140 4.35 15.14 -7.12
C LEU A 140 4.09 16.25 -8.15
N ALA A 141 3.02 16.14 -8.92
CA ALA A 141 2.61 17.20 -9.84
C ALA A 141 2.31 18.50 -9.07
N ARG A 142 1.69 18.39 -7.89
CA ARG A 142 1.43 19.51 -6.98
C ARG A 142 2.69 20.06 -6.34
N LEU A 143 3.58 19.22 -5.80
CA LEU A 143 4.89 19.66 -5.28
C LEU A 143 5.68 20.47 -6.31
N ARG A 144 5.68 20.04 -7.57
CA ARG A 144 6.29 20.80 -8.67
C ARG A 144 5.64 22.17 -8.86
N SER A 145 4.30 22.23 -8.87
CA SER A 145 3.57 23.51 -9.04
C SER A 145 3.85 24.52 -7.92
N LEU A 146 4.29 24.04 -6.76
CA LEU A 146 4.61 24.84 -5.58
C LEU A 146 6.06 25.35 -5.56
N GLY A 147 6.84 25.13 -6.63
CA GLY A 147 8.23 25.56 -6.71
C GLY A 147 9.25 24.56 -6.14
N GLY A 148 8.82 23.34 -5.80
CA GLY A 148 9.73 22.27 -5.41
C GLY A 148 10.66 21.86 -6.56
N ALA A 149 11.85 21.35 -6.22
CA ALA A 149 12.85 20.86 -7.18
C ALA A 149 12.46 19.53 -7.88
N VAL A 150 11.16 19.27 -8.06
CA VAL A 150 10.65 18.06 -8.70
C VAL A 150 10.81 18.20 -10.22
N PRO A 151 11.60 17.33 -10.88
CA PRO A 151 11.69 17.31 -12.34
C PRO A 151 10.29 17.16 -12.98
N ARG A 152 10.13 17.62 -14.23
CA ARG A 152 8.92 17.30 -14.97
C ARG A 152 8.82 15.77 -15.10
N LEU A 153 7.71 15.22 -14.62
CA LEU A 153 7.41 13.80 -14.80
C LEU A 153 7.32 13.52 -16.31
N PRO A 154 8.12 12.58 -16.85
CA PRO A 154 7.92 12.09 -18.21
C PRO A 154 6.54 11.41 -18.32
N GLU A 155 6.00 11.29 -19.52
CA GLU A 155 4.70 10.64 -19.77
C GLU A 155 4.61 9.23 -19.15
N ARG A 156 5.75 8.53 -19.13
CA ARG A 156 5.92 7.22 -18.51
C ARG A 156 7.10 7.24 -17.55
N VAL A 157 6.86 6.77 -16.33
CA VAL A 157 7.84 6.75 -15.24
C VAL A 157 8.04 5.30 -14.78
N SER A 158 9.29 4.85 -14.72
CA SER A 158 9.61 3.56 -14.09
C SER A 158 9.54 3.69 -12.57
N ALA A 159 8.86 2.74 -11.94
CA ALA A 159 8.67 2.69 -10.50
C ALA A 159 9.03 1.30 -9.97
N GLY A 160 9.90 1.25 -8.96
CA GLY A 160 10.04 0.08 -8.11
C GLY A 160 8.90 0.08 -7.09
N VAL A 161 8.16 -1.02 -7.01
CA VAL A 161 7.03 -1.19 -6.09
C VAL A 161 7.44 -2.20 -5.03
N SER A 162 7.29 -1.85 -3.75
CA SER A 162 7.55 -2.77 -2.65
C SER A 162 6.56 -3.95 -2.66
N GLY A 163 6.78 -4.93 -1.78
CA GLY A 163 5.83 -6.02 -1.61
C GLY A 163 4.43 -5.49 -1.28
N LEU A 164 3.46 -5.92 -2.07
CA LEU A 164 2.06 -5.51 -1.97
C LEU A 164 1.35 -6.44 -0.99
N GLU A 165 0.77 -5.90 0.07
CA GLU A 165 0.05 -6.71 1.07
C GLU A 165 -1.35 -6.13 1.27
N ALA A 166 -2.37 -6.97 1.16
CA ALA A 166 -3.75 -6.58 1.40
C ALA A 166 -4.60 -7.72 1.94
N VAL A 167 -5.52 -7.39 2.84
CA VAL A 167 -6.59 -8.30 3.28
C VAL A 167 -7.80 -8.07 2.39
N VAL A 168 -8.32 -9.15 1.80
CA VAL A 168 -9.52 -9.15 0.98
C VAL A 168 -10.56 -10.04 1.64
N ASP A 169 -11.74 -9.50 1.93
CA ASP A 169 -12.86 -10.27 2.47
C ASP A 169 -13.84 -10.75 1.38
N ASP A 170 -14.69 -11.70 1.75
CA ASP A 170 -15.72 -12.31 0.89
C ASP A 170 -16.84 -11.34 0.47
N GLY A 171 -17.02 -10.26 1.23
CA GLY A 171 -17.91 -9.14 0.94
C GLY A 171 -17.33 -8.13 -0.06
N GLY A 172 -16.08 -8.32 -0.49
CA GLY A 172 -15.38 -7.41 -1.40
C GLY A 172 -14.75 -6.20 -0.71
N GLY A 173 -14.64 -6.21 0.62
CA GLY A 173 -13.80 -5.29 1.37
C GLY A 173 -12.33 -5.57 1.13
N LEU A 174 -11.57 -4.49 1.03
CA LEU A 174 -10.13 -4.46 0.81
C LEU A 174 -9.51 -3.57 1.87
N THR A 175 -8.48 -4.05 2.56
CA THR A 175 -7.61 -3.23 3.41
C THR A 175 -6.17 -3.49 3.00
N ALA A 176 -5.51 -2.49 2.42
CA ALA A 176 -4.13 -2.59 1.97
C ALA A 176 -3.17 -2.00 3.02
N ALA A 177 -2.08 -2.72 3.26
CA ALA A 177 -0.94 -2.22 4.00
C ALA A 177 -0.19 -1.14 3.19
N ALA A 178 0.83 -0.56 3.82
CA ALA A 178 1.71 0.39 3.17
C ALA A 178 2.38 -0.22 1.93
N LEU A 179 2.21 0.47 0.81
CA LEU A 179 2.91 0.21 -0.43
C LEU A 179 3.84 1.38 -0.74
N ASP A 180 5.14 1.11 -0.80
CA ASP A 180 6.14 2.09 -1.16
C ASP A 180 6.44 2.01 -2.66
N LEU A 181 6.47 3.17 -3.30
CA LEU A 181 6.83 3.36 -4.69
C LEU A 181 8.10 4.21 -4.75
N THR A 182 9.13 3.69 -5.40
CA THR A 182 10.35 4.45 -5.71
C THR A 182 10.37 4.78 -7.19
N LEU A 183 10.16 6.05 -7.51
CA LEU A 183 10.16 6.58 -8.87
C LEU A 183 11.58 6.99 -9.25
N MET A 184 12.03 6.52 -10.42
CA MET A 184 13.28 6.95 -11.04
C MET A 184 12.99 8.08 -12.03
N LEU A 185 13.35 9.30 -11.68
CA LEU A 185 13.18 10.48 -12.53
C LEU A 185 14.43 10.75 -13.40
N PRO A 186 14.30 11.56 -14.47
CA PRO A 186 15.45 12.05 -15.22
C PRO A 186 16.48 12.72 -14.30
N ALA A 187 17.77 12.63 -14.67
CA ALA A 187 18.92 13.05 -13.84
C ALA A 187 19.16 12.21 -12.56
N ARG A 188 18.63 10.98 -12.49
CA ARG A 188 18.80 10.03 -11.37
C ARG A 188 18.20 10.49 -10.04
N THR A 189 17.26 11.43 -10.06
CA THR A 189 16.53 11.83 -8.87
C THR A 189 15.56 10.70 -8.47
N ARG A 190 15.70 10.22 -7.23
CA ARG A 190 14.81 9.23 -6.63
C ARG A 190 13.72 9.93 -5.85
N VAL A 191 12.47 9.58 -6.12
CA VAL A 191 11.31 10.15 -5.43
C VAL A 191 10.47 9.01 -4.89
N GLY A 192 10.29 8.98 -3.58
CA GLY A 192 9.43 8.02 -2.89
C GLY A 192 7.99 8.50 -2.78
N LEU A 193 7.03 7.60 -2.89
CA LEU A 193 5.63 7.76 -2.49
C LEU A 193 5.22 6.56 -1.66
N THR A 194 4.36 6.76 -0.67
CA THR A 194 3.79 5.67 0.13
C THR A 194 2.28 5.72 0.05
N THR A 195 1.61 4.59 -0.15
CA THR A 195 0.16 4.55 -0.28
C THR A 195 -0.45 3.37 0.47
N TRP A 196 -1.60 3.58 1.10
CA TRP A 196 -2.33 2.59 1.89
C TRP A 196 -3.80 2.99 2.01
N GLY A 197 -4.66 2.09 2.47
CA GLY A 197 -6.05 2.45 2.72
C GLY A 197 -6.99 1.27 2.64
N SER A 198 -8.28 1.59 2.50
CA SER A 198 -9.33 0.61 2.36
C SER A 198 -10.27 0.93 1.22
N ALA A 199 -10.92 -0.09 0.69
CA ALA A 199 -11.93 0.04 -0.34
C ALA A 199 -13.04 -1.00 -0.18
N ALA A 200 -14.26 -0.64 -0.57
CA ALA A 200 -15.31 -1.59 -0.90
C ALA A 200 -15.32 -1.77 -2.42
N LEU A 201 -14.96 -2.96 -2.89
CA LEU A 201 -14.88 -3.34 -4.30
C LEU A 201 -16.23 -3.78 -4.88
N HIS A 202 -17.27 -3.84 -4.04
CA HIS A 202 -18.64 -4.18 -4.38
C HIS A 202 -19.59 -3.07 -3.96
N HIS A 203 -20.78 -3.03 -4.57
CA HIS A 203 -21.71 -1.92 -4.39
C HIS A 203 -22.29 -1.86 -2.96
N PRO A 204 -22.37 -0.69 -2.31
CA PRO A 204 -21.90 0.61 -2.78
C PRO A 204 -20.37 0.70 -2.75
N GLU A 205 -19.77 0.99 -3.92
CA GLU A 205 -18.33 1.11 -4.04
C GLU A 205 -17.84 2.34 -3.25
N ARG A 206 -16.78 2.14 -2.47
CA ARG A 206 -16.16 3.21 -1.69
C ARG A 206 -14.65 3.06 -1.71
N LEU A 207 -13.97 4.19 -1.75
CA LEU A 207 -12.53 4.29 -1.62
C LEU A 207 -12.20 5.24 -0.47
N ASP A 208 -11.32 4.82 0.42
CA ASP A 208 -10.76 5.62 1.51
C ASP A 208 -9.25 5.36 1.55
N TRP A 209 -8.52 6.12 0.75
CA TRP A 209 -7.14 5.80 0.41
C TRP A 209 -6.22 6.98 0.64
N VAL A 210 -4.99 6.72 1.06
CA VAL A 210 -3.98 7.73 1.31
C VAL A 210 -2.82 7.56 0.35
N VAL A 211 -2.32 8.68 -0.17
CA VAL A 211 -1.03 8.78 -0.86
C VAL A 211 -0.21 9.83 -0.15
N ALA A 212 0.91 9.44 0.43
CA ALA A 212 1.82 10.33 1.12
C ALA A 212 3.12 10.52 0.34
N VAL A 213 3.66 11.73 0.44
CA VAL A 213 5.04 12.03 0.07
C VAL A 213 5.87 11.93 1.34
N PRO A 214 6.76 10.92 1.46
CA PRO A 214 7.57 10.74 2.66
C PRO A 214 8.50 11.93 2.92
N GLY A 215 8.83 12.14 4.19
CA GLY A 215 9.75 13.17 4.65
C GLY A 215 11.11 13.04 3.99
N ALA A 216 11.64 11.82 3.84
CA ALA A 216 12.87 11.57 3.09
C ALA A 216 12.81 12.10 1.64
N THR A 217 11.68 11.93 0.95
CA THR A 217 11.45 12.49 -0.38
C THR A 217 11.38 14.02 -0.34
N LEU A 218 10.64 14.58 0.62
CA LEU A 218 10.52 16.03 0.80
C LEU A 218 11.88 16.69 1.08
N GLN A 219 12.68 16.09 1.96
CA GLN A 219 14.05 16.50 2.28
C GLN A 219 14.97 16.43 1.05
N ALA A 220 14.92 15.34 0.28
CA ALA A 220 15.68 15.21 -0.96
C ALA A 220 15.31 16.27 -2.01
N LEU A 221 14.07 16.78 -1.95
CA LEU A 221 13.57 17.86 -2.79
C LEU A 221 13.79 19.27 -2.19
N GLY A 222 14.46 19.37 -1.04
CA GLY A 222 14.85 20.63 -0.41
C GLY A 222 13.90 21.12 0.70
N VAL A 223 12.83 20.40 1.01
CA VAL A 223 11.91 20.71 2.12
C VAL A 223 12.48 20.15 3.42
N ARG A 224 12.98 21.02 4.30
CA ARG A 224 13.67 20.63 5.54
C ARG A 224 12.70 20.63 6.72
N GLY A 225 13.06 19.93 7.81
CA GLY A 225 12.30 19.94 9.06
C GLY A 225 11.10 18.98 9.10
N VAL A 226 10.93 18.14 8.09
CA VAL A 226 10.00 17.00 8.12
C VAL A 226 10.80 15.77 8.52
N GLU A 227 10.39 15.06 9.58
CA GLU A 227 11.01 13.80 10.01
C GLU A 227 10.89 12.72 8.92
N GLU A 228 11.86 11.80 8.84
CA GLU A 228 11.91 10.79 7.77
C GLU A 228 10.70 9.84 7.77
N ASP A 229 10.17 9.55 8.95
CA ASP A 229 9.02 8.67 9.21
C ASP A 229 7.66 9.40 9.12
N ARG A 230 7.68 10.71 8.89
CA ARG A 230 6.49 11.53 8.63
C ARG A 230 6.40 11.90 7.16
N GLY A 231 5.23 12.35 6.72
CA GLY A 231 5.04 12.81 5.35
C GLY A 231 3.83 13.71 5.20
N VAL A 232 3.67 14.32 4.03
CA VAL A 232 2.45 15.06 3.68
C VAL A 232 1.53 14.11 2.92
N ALA A 233 0.31 13.94 3.42
CA ALA A 233 -0.64 12.97 2.88
C ALA A 233 -1.76 13.64 2.09
N MET A 234 -2.11 13.01 0.98
CA MET A 234 -3.29 13.31 0.18
C MET A 234 -4.30 12.18 0.38
N LEU A 235 -5.50 12.54 0.82
CA LEU A 235 -6.63 11.63 0.84
C LEU A 235 -7.22 11.48 -0.57
N VAL A 236 -7.57 10.26 -0.95
CA VAL A 236 -8.23 9.89 -2.19
C VAL A 236 -9.49 9.13 -1.84
N THR A 237 -10.64 9.71 -2.20
CA THR A 237 -11.97 9.18 -1.91
C THR A 237 -12.71 8.80 -3.19
N GLY A 238 -14.00 8.48 -3.12
CA GLY A 238 -14.82 8.17 -4.30
C GLY A 238 -14.99 6.67 -4.49
N SER A 239 -14.83 6.18 -5.72
CA SER A 239 -14.89 4.74 -6.02
C SER A 239 -13.54 4.23 -6.54
N PRO A 240 -13.27 2.91 -6.47
CA PRO A 240 -12.06 2.33 -7.03
C PRO A 240 -11.85 2.61 -8.53
N LEU A 241 -12.93 2.78 -9.30
CA LEU A 241 -12.89 3.07 -10.73
C LEU A 241 -12.78 4.57 -11.05
N ALA A 242 -13.23 5.43 -10.14
CA ALA A 242 -13.18 6.89 -10.27
C ALA A 242 -12.64 7.51 -8.97
N PRO A 243 -11.33 7.36 -8.69
CA PRO A 243 -10.71 7.93 -7.51
C PRO A 243 -10.68 9.46 -7.58
N THR A 244 -11.07 10.11 -6.50
CA THR A 244 -11.14 11.58 -6.37
C THR A 244 -10.08 12.07 -5.38
N PRO A 245 -8.94 12.60 -5.86
CA PRO A 245 -7.89 13.12 -4.99
C PRO A 245 -8.27 14.47 -4.36
N GLN A 246 -8.02 14.65 -3.05
CA GLN A 246 -8.31 15.88 -2.32
C GLN A 246 -7.17 16.92 -2.42
N LEU A 247 -6.95 17.43 -3.64
CA LEU A 247 -5.80 18.28 -3.98
C LEU A 247 -5.75 19.61 -3.20
N ALA A 248 -6.89 20.22 -2.90
CA ALA A 248 -6.93 21.50 -2.18
C ALA A 248 -6.42 21.37 -0.73
N ARG A 249 -6.82 20.31 -0.03
CA ARG A 249 -6.36 20.02 1.34
C ARG A 249 -4.88 19.67 1.35
N PHE A 250 -4.46 18.76 0.47
CA PHE A 250 -3.05 18.42 0.31
C PHE A 250 -2.18 19.66 0.02
N GLY A 251 -2.64 20.55 -0.86
CA GLY A 251 -1.95 21.80 -1.16
C GLY A 251 -1.82 22.72 0.05
N ALA A 252 -2.86 22.82 0.88
CA ALA A 252 -2.84 23.60 2.12
C ALA A 252 -1.89 23.00 3.18
N ASP A 253 -1.90 21.67 3.35
CA ASP A 253 -1.02 20.97 4.28
C ASP A 253 0.45 21.12 3.88
N LEU A 254 0.73 20.95 2.59
CA LEU A 254 2.06 21.16 2.04
C LEU A 254 2.53 22.61 2.15
N ALA A 255 1.65 23.58 1.87
CA ALA A 255 1.94 24.99 2.05
C ALA A 255 2.27 25.30 3.51
N ARG A 256 1.51 24.77 4.47
CA ARG A 256 1.77 24.92 5.91
C ARG A 256 3.17 24.40 6.27
N VAL A 257 3.54 23.21 5.80
CA VAL A 257 4.88 22.65 6.05
C VAL A 257 5.99 23.57 5.51
N ILE A 258 5.84 24.07 4.29
CA ILE A 258 6.81 24.98 3.66
C ILE A 258 6.88 26.34 4.40
N VAL A 259 5.74 26.89 4.82
CA VAL A 259 5.67 28.16 5.55
C VAL A 259 6.30 28.05 6.93
N THR A 260 6.01 26.98 7.67
CA THR A 260 6.60 26.79 9.01
C THR A 260 8.11 26.63 8.92
N GLN A 261 8.63 26.01 7.85
CA GLN A 261 10.07 26.01 7.56
C GLN A 261 10.59 27.44 7.33
N ALA A 262 9.96 28.22 6.45
CA ALA A 262 10.37 29.59 6.16
C ALA A 262 10.31 30.50 7.40
N ALA A 263 9.35 30.28 8.30
CA ALA A 263 9.25 30.96 9.60
C ALA A 263 10.41 30.62 10.55
N GLY A 264 10.82 29.34 10.61
CA GLY A 264 12.00 28.92 11.36
C GLY A 264 13.30 29.54 10.84
N ASP A 265 13.45 29.62 9.51
CA ASP A 265 14.63 30.21 8.86
C ASP A 265 14.66 31.75 9.00
N THR A 266 13.49 32.41 8.99
CA THR A 266 13.37 33.87 9.18
C THR A 266 13.48 34.33 10.63
N LEU A 267 13.18 33.49 11.62
CA LEU A 267 13.57 33.78 13.00
C LEU A 267 15.10 33.88 13.17
N ARG A 268 15.88 33.29 12.25
CA ARG A 268 17.35 33.44 12.18
C ARG A 268 17.83 34.60 11.30
N SER A 269 17.01 35.06 10.35
CA SER A 269 17.35 36.19 9.46
C SER A 269 16.19 37.18 9.43
N LYS A 270 16.39 38.42 9.92
CA LYS A 270 15.40 39.52 10.08
C LYS A 270 14.58 39.92 8.81
N ARG A 271 13.93 38.97 8.15
CA ARG A 271 13.08 39.09 6.95
C ARG A 271 11.73 38.46 7.26
N SER A 272 10.66 38.95 6.64
CA SER A 272 9.32 38.40 6.84
C SER A 272 9.20 37.01 6.19
N PRO A 273 8.66 35.98 6.88
CA PRO A 273 8.45 34.64 6.30
C PRO A 273 7.56 34.65 5.06
N LEU A 274 6.65 35.62 4.97
CA LEU A 274 5.74 35.78 3.81
C LEU A 274 6.46 36.28 2.56
N SER A 275 7.63 36.91 2.69
CA SER A 275 8.38 37.46 1.55
C SER A 275 9.11 36.41 0.70
N VAL A 276 9.13 35.16 1.16
CA VAL A 276 9.77 34.02 0.48
C VAL A 276 8.74 33.12 -0.21
N LEU A 277 7.45 33.33 0.06
CA LEU A 277 6.37 32.51 -0.48
C LEU A 277 5.87 33.10 -1.81
N PRO A 278 5.53 32.26 -2.81
CA PRO A 278 4.81 32.72 -3.98
C PRO A 278 3.45 33.36 -3.61
N ASP A 279 3.05 34.44 -4.30
CA ASP A 279 1.87 35.25 -3.97
C ASP A 279 0.56 34.46 -3.82
N TRP A 280 0.39 33.37 -4.58
CA TRP A 280 -0.81 32.53 -4.51
C TRP A 280 -0.81 31.56 -3.32
N LEU A 281 0.38 31.22 -2.81
CA LEU A 281 0.56 30.41 -1.60
C LEU A 281 0.22 31.26 -0.38
N ALA A 282 0.60 32.55 -0.40
CA ALA A 282 0.17 33.52 0.60
C ALA A 282 -1.36 33.60 0.70
N GLN A 283 -2.09 33.49 -0.42
CA GLN A 283 -3.58 33.45 -0.43
C GLN A 283 -4.17 32.19 0.25
N HIS A 284 -3.52 31.03 0.13
CA HIS A 284 -3.98 29.80 0.80
C HIS A 284 -3.60 29.77 2.28
N VAL A 285 -2.49 30.43 2.61
CA VAL A 285 -1.94 30.58 3.96
C VAL A 285 -2.78 31.55 4.80
N SER A 286 -3.34 32.60 4.20
CA SER A 286 -4.29 33.51 4.87
C SER A 286 -5.61 32.86 5.32
N LEU A 287 -5.90 31.64 4.87
CA LEU A 287 -7.10 30.87 5.25
C LEU A 287 -6.86 29.84 6.35
N GLY A 288 -5.64 29.69 6.89
CA GLY A 288 -5.36 28.56 7.80
C GLY A 288 -4.19 28.67 8.77
N LEU A 289 -3.54 29.81 8.96
CA LEU A 289 -2.41 29.92 9.91
C LEU A 289 -2.85 30.15 11.37
N GLU A 290 -3.44 29.13 11.97
CA GLU A 290 -3.19 28.83 13.38
C GLU A 290 -2.81 27.35 13.42
N GLY A 291 -1.55 27.03 13.76
CA GLY A 291 -1.14 25.64 13.95
C GLY A 291 0.31 25.28 13.63
N ASP A 292 0.79 24.26 14.33
CA ASP A 292 2.14 23.70 14.29
C ASP A 292 2.41 22.90 12.99
N ALA A 293 3.68 22.76 12.56
CA ALA A 293 4.08 21.95 11.40
C ALA A 293 3.64 20.48 11.53
N ALA A 294 3.54 20.00 12.77
CA ALA A 294 3.02 18.68 13.10
C ALA A 294 1.55 18.47 12.67
N GLN A 295 0.78 19.53 12.41
CA GLN A 295 -0.62 19.42 11.98
C GLN A 295 -0.77 19.17 10.47
N GLY A 296 0.25 19.49 9.66
CA GLY A 296 0.25 19.27 8.21
C GLY A 296 0.94 17.97 7.76
N THR A 297 1.46 17.18 8.72
CA THR A 297 2.20 15.94 8.45
C THR A 297 1.56 14.76 9.15
N VAL A 298 1.58 13.60 8.51
CA VAL A 298 1.08 12.33 9.05
C VAL A 298 2.23 11.40 9.37
N GLN A 299 2.05 10.53 10.37
CA GLN A 299 2.92 9.39 10.59
C GLN A 299 2.74 8.41 9.44
N LEU A 300 3.83 7.96 8.82
CA LEU A 300 3.76 6.93 7.80
C LEU A 300 3.59 5.56 8.47
N PRO A 301 2.75 4.67 7.90
CA PRO A 301 2.73 3.28 8.34
C PRO A 301 4.11 2.63 8.11
N PRO A 302 4.52 1.66 8.94
CA PRO A 302 5.78 0.95 8.74
C PRO A 302 5.77 0.21 7.39
N PRO A 303 6.93 0.12 6.70
CA PRO A 303 7.03 -0.57 5.42
C PRO A 303 6.65 -2.05 5.55
N SER A 304 6.00 -2.58 4.52
CA SER A 304 5.51 -3.98 4.51
C SER A 304 6.63 -5.01 4.76
N SER A 305 7.87 -4.70 4.39
CA SER A 305 9.05 -5.55 4.60
C SER A 305 9.56 -5.65 6.04
N GLN A 306 9.12 -4.78 6.95
CA GLN A 306 9.53 -4.81 8.37
C GLN A 306 8.56 -5.57 9.29
N ARG A 307 7.35 -5.90 8.83
CA ARG A 307 6.37 -6.64 9.65
C ARG A 307 6.74 -8.11 9.87
N ASP A 308 7.43 -8.74 8.92
CA ASP A 308 7.88 -10.14 9.06
C ASP A 308 9.13 -10.28 9.96
N LYS A 309 9.77 -9.19 10.42
CA LYS A 309 10.93 -9.24 11.33
C LYS A 309 10.59 -8.99 12.81
N GLY A 310 9.31 -8.83 13.15
CA GLY A 310 8.86 -8.45 14.50
C GLY A 310 8.73 -9.59 15.51
N GLU A 311 8.82 -10.87 15.08
CA GLU A 311 8.62 -12.04 15.96
C GLU A 311 9.86 -12.95 16.06
N GLU A 312 11.07 -12.41 15.91
CA GLU A 312 12.29 -13.11 16.28
C GLU A 312 12.95 -12.45 17.50
N LYS A 313 12.20 -12.37 18.61
CA LYS A 313 12.85 -12.25 19.92
C LYS A 313 13.38 -13.62 20.30
N VAL A 314 14.63 -13.83 19.90
CA VAL A 314 15.57 -14.84 20.39
C VAL A 314 15.40 -14.99 21.92
N GLY A 315 14.84 -16.11 22.34
CA GLY A 315 15.04 -16.61 23.69
C GLY A 315 16.53 -16.93 23.84
N LYS A 316 17.24 -16.08 24.57
CA LYS A 316 18.51 -16.50 25.18
C LYS A 316 18.13 -17.42 26.33
N GLU A 317 18.22 -18.72 26.09
CA GLU A 317 18.47 -19.70 27.14
C GLU A 317 19.82 -19.32 27.79
N GLU A 318 19.76 -18.95 29.07
CA GLU A 318 20.92 -18.95 29.95
C GLU A 318 21.21 -20.41 30.33
N ASP A 319 22.03 -21.09 29.55
CA ASP A 319 22.87 -22.16 30.10
C ASP A 319 24.03 -21.47 30.82
N SER A 320 24.00 -21.53 32.16
CA SER A 320 25.17 -21.28 32.98
C SER A 320 25.64 -22.62 33.55
N ASP A 321 26.84 -22.97 33.11
CA ASP A 321 27.57 -24.19 33.37
C ASP A 321 27.67 -24.56 34.86
N ALA A 322 27.56 -25.86 35.09
CA ALA A 322 28.17 -26.53 36.23
C ALA A 322 29.70 -26.56 36.06
N SER A 323 30.42 -26.03 37.05
CA SER A 323 31.74 -26.50 37.51
C SER A 323 32.00 -25.98 38.91
#